data_AF-A0A9P3PWS5-F1
#
_entry.id   AF-A0A9P3PWS5-F1
#
_cell.length_a   1.000
_cell.length_b   1.000
_cell.length_c   1.000
_cell.angle_alpha   90.00
_cell.angle_beta   90.00
_cell.angle_gamma   90.00
#
_symmetry.space_group_name_H-M   'P 1'
#
loop_
_entity.id
_entity.type
_entity.pdbx_description
1 polymer ?
#
loop_
_entity_poly.entity_id
_entity_poly.type
_entity_poly.pdbx_seq_one_letter_code
_entity_poly.pdbx_strand_id
1 'polypeptide(L)'
;MAGIEPPHTVLLENPTWTCDPVFGIVHPSGCATCLHYIRHLATASTSANDPSFQAAIRERDSHPTVRYLNGFVAGGRVQLEEPRKTAVFVTQFRAERDEALELANCRTAELLSAREELYHIREQLRALQTAFDEVVEFATSEKAISGDRMTLLENILLGSSSARQRTATSTFETRSPRILPTPLPTPPASPPHVPLHSSFPLSSPESSPVVAPLPSASSSPYTAFLKSSSVSTLDELDKCSSASPAQGTTDLSQPSFAAMSGTTPASDSPDSVAKLKQLIDDARNGDKPALLRVNQLYMGAHLTPLTDRTSLQCFLIEEWQDVRASITSSTPTSPGAALDEPETPEIFVDASGWGVGFMLNGRWVAWKLKPGWKGEGRDNNWAEMVAVELGLHVAVAAGVHSQTIVMRSDNWGVVRSLLKGKSRHATQREILKKVIAFTQSYNIDLIPVWVPTADNPADQPSRGVFPSEALRFPISIALPSHLEPYVGPAVEVDGL
;
A
#
# COMPACT_ATOMS: atom_id res chain seq x y z
N MET A 1 20.02 -55.72 -35.50
CA MET A 1 18.89 -54.79 -35.33
C MET A 1 18.26 -55.09 -33.99
N ALA A 2 18.66 -54.36 -32.96
CA ALA A 2 18.05 -54.41 -31.63
C ALA A 2 17.22 -53.13 -31.48
N GLY A 3 15.92 -53.28 -31.27
CA GLY A 3 14.99 -52.17 -31.12
C GLY A 3 15.20 -51.47 -29.79
N ILE A 4 15.43 -50.16 -29.84
CA ILE A 4 15.42 -49.28 -28.66
C ILE A 4 13.97 -48.83 -28.51
N GLU A 5 13.28 -49.32 -27.48
CA GLU A 5 11.96 -48.81 -27.11
C GLU A 5 12.08 -47.36 -26.59
N PRO A 6 11.19 -46.46 -27.00
CA PRO A 6 11.20 -45.08 -26.52
C PRO A 6 10.80 -45.03 -25.04
N PRO A 7 11.35 -44.08 -24.26
CA PRO A 7 11.04 -43.97 -22.84
C PRO A 7 9.55 -43.67 -22.65
N HIS A 8 8.89 -44.46 -21.81
CA HIS A 8 7.52 -44.23 -21.36
C HIS A 8 7.38 -42.81 -20.84
N THR A 9 6.66 -41.98 -21.60
CA THR A 9 6.24 -40.65 -21.16
C THR A 9 5.19 -40.88 -20.09
N VAL A 10 5.59 -40.82 -18.83
CA VAL A 10 4.65 -40.80 -17.70
C VAL A 10 3.82 -39.53 -17.87
N LEU A 11 2.57 -39.68 -18.34
CA LEU A 11 1.59 -38.61 -18.31
C LEU A 11 1.39 -38.26 -16.83
N LEU A 12 2.01 -37.18 -16.39
CA LEU A 12 1.76 -36.59 -15.08
C LEU A 12 0.28 -36.20 -15.07
N GLU A 13 -0.52 -36.99 -14.37
CA GLU A 13 -1.93 -36.69 -14.14
C GLU A 13 -2.04 -35.28 -13.55
N ASN A 14 -2.97 -34.48 -14.08
CA ASN A 14 -3.15 -33.11 -13.64
C ASN A 14 -3.41 -33.08 -12.13
N PRO A 15 -2.67 -32.29 -11.35
CA PRO A 15 -2.80 -32.29 -9.91
C PRO A 15 -4.17 -31.76 -9.49
N THR A 16 -4.90 -32.51 -8.66
CA THR A 16 -6.18 -32.09 -8.10
C THR A 16 -5.95 -31.01 -7.04
N TRP A 17 -6.57 -29.83 -7.17
CA TRP A 17 -6.38 -28.72 -6.23
C TRP A 17 -7.41 -28.71 -5.09
N THR A 18 -6.98 -28.35 -3.88
CA THR A 18 -7.82 -28.22 -2.66
C THR A 18 -7.50 -26.95 -1.88
N CYS A 19 -8.45 -26.44 -1.08
CA CYS A 19 -8.22 -25.35 -0.14
C CYS A 19 -7.84 -25.90 1.25
N ASP A 20 -6.69 -25.49 1.78
CA ASP A 20 -6.31 -25.85 3.16
C ASP A 20 -7.26 -25.16 4.15
N PRO A 21 -7.97 -25.91 5.01
CA PRO A 21 -9.01 -25.35 5.85
C PRO A 21 -8.48 -24.44 6.96
N VAL A 22 -7.21 -24.60 7.36
CA VAL A 22 -6.57 -23.87 8.46
C VAL A 22 -6.00 -22.55 7.96
N PHE A 23 -5.30 -22.57 6.82
CA PHE A 23 -4.57 -21.42 6.30
C PHE A 23 -5.31 -20.68 5.18
N GLY A 24 -6.35 -21.27 4.60
CA GLY A 24 -7.09 -20.70 3.46
C GLY A 24 -6.26 -20.60 2.18
N ILE A 25 -5.27 -21.48 2.02
CA ILE A 25 -4.35 -21.50 0.87
C ILE A 25 -4.81 -22.59 -0.10
N VAL A 26 -4.87 -22.29 -1.40
CA VAL A 26 -5.15 -23.27 -2.46
C VAL A 26 -3.86 -23.99 -2.84
N HIS A 27 -3.85 -25.33 -2.79
CA HIS A 27 -2.67 -26.15 -3.06
C HIS A 27 -3.03 -27.52 -3.68
N PRO A 28 -2.09 -28.24 -4.31
CA PRO A 28 -2.33 -29.61 -4.78
C PRO A 28 -2.63 -30.59 -3.63
N SER A 29 -3.57 -31.51 -3.87
CA SER A 29 -3.98 -32.56 -2.96
C SER A 29 -2.80 -33.48 -2.63
N GLY A 30 -2.59 -33.79 -1.34
CA GLY A 30 -1.48 -34.63 -0.89
C GLY A 30 -0.13 -33.92 -0.75
N CYS A 31 -0.09 -32.59 -0.87
CA CYS A 31 1.11 -31.82 -0.56
C CYS A 31 1.45 -31.90 0.95
N ALA A 32 2.62 -32.46 1.28
CA ALA A 32 3.15 -32.48 2.63
C ALA A 32 3.72 -31.09 3.01
N THR A 33 2.83 -30.15 3.28
CA THR A 33 3.04 -28.93 4.09
C THR A 33 4.28 -28.07 3.75
N CYS A 34 4.10 -27.17 2.79
CA CYS A 34 4.59 -25.78 2.84
C CYS A 34 6.11 -25.49 3.00
N LEU A 35 6.93 -25.95 2.06
CA LEU A 35 8.22 -25.30 1.71
C LEU A 35 8.20 -24.61 0.32
N HIS A 36 7.03 -24.56 -0.33
CA HIS A 36 6.90 -24.27 -1.77
C HIS A 36 5.72 -23.35 -2.13
N TYR A 37 5.47 -22.30 -1.35
CA TYR A 37 4.45 -21.30 -1.71
C TYR A 37 4.71 -20.66 -3.09
N ILE A 38 5.98 -20.42 -3.44
CA ILE A 38 6.38 -19.86 -4.75
C ILE A 38 6.19 -20.88 -5.90
N ARG A 39 6.44 -22.16 -5.64
CA ARG A 39 6.24 -23.23 -6.65
C ARG A 39 4.75 -23.44 -6.93
N HIS A 40 3.90 -23.33 -5.91
CA HIS A 40 2.45 -23.38 -6.09
C HIS A 40 1.91 -22.15 -6.83
N LEU A 41 2.45 -20.95 -6.61
CA LEU A 41 2.09 -19.76 -7.39
C LEU A 41 2.45 -19.92 -8.87
N ALA A 42 3.60 -20.52 -9.18
CA ALA A 42 4.02 -20.80 -10.56
C ALA A 42 3.16 -21.88 -11.24
N THR A 43 2.71 -22.90 -10.51
CA THR A 43 1.76 -23.91 -11.06
C THR A 43 0.34 -23.35 -11.15
N ALA A 44 -0.06 -22.47 -10.23
CA ALA A 44 -1.36 -21.81 -10.24
C ALA A 44 -1.50 -20.83 -11.41
N SER A 45 -0.42 -20.12 -11.77
CA SER A 45 -0.43 -19.19 -12.91
C SER A 45 -0.57 -19.91 -14.26
N THR A 46 -0.11 -21.15 -14.37
CA THR A 46 -0.31 -21.99 -15.56
C THR A 46 -1.63 -22.76 -15.55
N SER A 47 -2.24 -22.95 -14.38
CA SER A 47 -3.48 -23.72 -14.17
C SER A 47 -4.73 -22.84 -14.02
N ALA A 48 -4.69 -21.58 -14.48
CA ALA A 48 -5.78 -20.63 -14.30
C ALA A 48 -7.14 -21.12 -14.88
N ASN A 49 -7.12 -22.03 -15.85
CA ASN A 49 -8.32 -22.62 -16.45
C ASN A 49 -8.71 -23.99 -15.85
N ASP A 50 -7.99 -24.50 -14.85
CA ASP A 50 -8.31 -25.78 -14.22
C ASP A 50 -9.59 -25.67 -13.37
N PRO A 51 -10.62 -26.49 -13.62
CA PRO A 51 -11.89 -26.42 -12.89
C PRO A 51 -11.75 -26.65 -11.37
N SER A 52 -10.82 -27.51 -10.95
CA SER A 52 -10.56 -27.80 -9.53
C SER A 52 -9.86 -26.62 -8.84
N PHE A 53 -8.95 -25.94 -9.56
CA PHE A 53 -8.32 -24.72 -9.07
C PHE A 53 -9.37 -23.60 -8.89
N GLN A 54 -10.23 -23.39 -9.89
CA GLN A 54 -11.31 -22.40 -9.82
C GLN A 54 -12.32 -22.70 -8.71
N ALA A 55 -12.62 -23.98 -8.47
CA ALA A 55 -13.46 -24.39 -7.35
C ALA A 55 -12.80 -24.06 -5.99
N ALA A 56 -11.51 -24.35 -5.84
CA ALA A 56 -10.77 -24.06 -4.61
C ALA A 56 -10.62 -22.54 -4.35
N ILE A 57 -10.48 -21.72 -5.39
CA ILE A 57 -10.48 -20.25 -5.27
C ILE A 57 -11.84 -19.72 -4.83
N ARG A 58 -12.95 -20.22 -5.44
CA ARG A 58 -14.30 -19.87 -5.00
C ARG A 58 -14.56 -20.29 -3.55
N GLU A 59 -14.07 -21.46 -3.15
CA GLU A 59 -14.16 -21.92 -1.76
C GLU A 59 -13.40 -20.99 -0.80
N ARG A 60 -12.17 -20.60 -1.13
CA ARG A 60 -11.40 -19.60 -0.37
C ARG A 60 -12.14 -18.28 -0.25
N ASP A 61 -12.63 -17.74 -1.36
CA ASP A 61 -13.25 -16.42 -1.42
C ASP A 61 -14.65 -16.41 -0.76
N SER A 62 -15.30 -17.57 -0.66
CA SER A 62 -16.55 -17.77 0.09
C SER A 62 -16.35 -17.80 1.61
N HIS A 63 -15.11 -17.94 2.09
CA HIS A 63 -14.80 -17.84 3.51
C HIS A 63 -14.35 -16.42 3.85
N PRO A 64 -14.97 -15.74 4.84
CA PRO A 64 -14.57 -14.40 5.22
C PRO A 64 -13.08 -14.35 5.58
N THR A 65 -12.41 -13.26 5.19
CA THR A 65 -10.97 -12.98 5.24
C THR A 65 -10.33 -13.15 6.64
N VAL A 66 -11.15 -13.42 7.66
CA VAL A 66 -10.82 -13.72 9.05
C VAL A 66 -9.79 -14.85 9.18
N ARG A 67 -9.85 -15.92 8.36
CA ARG A 67 -8.88 -17.04 8.48
C ARG A 67 -7.44 -16.66 8.13
N TYR A 68 -7.26 -15.84 7.09
CA TYR A 68 -5.94 -15.33 6.71
C TYR A 68 -5.36 -14.40 7.79
N LEU A 69 -6.21 -13.55 8.38
CA LEU A 69 -5.83 -12.68 9.48
C LEU A 69 -5.50 -13.48 10.75
N ASN A 70 -6.25 -14.55 11.04
CA ASN A 70 -5.96 -15.45 12.16
C ASN A 70 -4.63 -16.19 11.98
N GLY A 71 -4.30 -16.61 10.76
CA GLY A 71 -2.97 -17.18 10.44
C GLY A 71 -1.84 -16.17 10.64
N PHE A 72 -2.04 -14.90 10.26
CA PHE A 72 -1.08 -13.83 10.49
C PHE A 72 -0.87 -13.53 11.98
N VAL A 73 -1.96 -13.49 12.76
CA VAL A 73 -1.93 -13.30 14.22
C VAL A 73 -1.28 -14.49 14.93
N ALA A 74 -1.62 -15.72 14.55
CA ALA A 74 -1.01 -16.94 15.08
C ALA A 74 0.48 -17.02 14.74
N GLY A 75 0.85 -16.64 13.51
CA GLY A 75 2.24 -16.48 13.10
C GLY A 75 2.97 -15.49 14.01
N GLY A 76 2.40 -14.29 14.23
CA GLY A 76 2.93 -13.28 15.15
C GLY A 76 3.12 -13.78 16.58
N ARG A 77 2.18 -14.60 17.09
CA ARG A 77 2.30 -15.24 18.41
C ARG A 77 3.50 -16.19 18.49
N VAL A 78 3.68 -17.06 17.50
CA VAL A 78 4.85 -17.98 17.45
C VAL A 78 6.17 -17.19 17.36
N GLN A 79 6.19 -16.03 16.70
CA GLN A 79 7.37 -15.15 16.67
C GLN A 79 7.74 -14.56 18.03
N LEU A 80 6.73 -14.32 18.88
CA LEU A 80 6.91 -13.78 20.22
C LEU A 80 7.31 -14.86 21.24
N GLU A 81 6.77 -16.07 21.10
CA GLU A 81 7.03 -17.18 22.03
C GLU A 81 8.43 -17.78 21.88
N GLU A 82 8.98 -17.85 20.66
CA GLU A 82 10.28 -18.47 20.39
C GLU A 82 11.25 -17.58 19.57
N PRO A 83 11.58 -16.36 20.04
CA PRO A 83 12.24 -15.33 19.23
C PRO A 83 13.57 -15.76 18.61
N ARG A 84 14.33 -16.66 19.28
CA ARG A 84 15.60 -17.19 18.74
C ARG A 84 15.39 -18.15 17.57
N LYS A 85 14.42 -19.06 17.66
CA LYS A 85 14.11 -19.99 16.57
C LYS A 85 13.46 -19.24 15.41
N THR A 86 12.55 -18.32 15.72
CA THR A 86 11.90 -17.49 14.71
C THR A 86 12.87 -16.57 13.99
N ALA A 87 13.88 -16.00 14.66
CA ALA A 87 14.88 -15.16 14.00
C ALA A 87 15.68 -15.92 12.93
N VAL A 88 16.02 -17.19 13.18
CA VAL A 88 16.70 -18.06 12.21
C VAL A 88 15.77 -18.31 11.02
N PHE A 89 14.52 -18.71 11.25
CA PHE A 89 13.55 -18.94 10.18
C PHE A 89 13.25 -17.68 9.37
N VAL A 90 13.07 -16.52 10.02
CA VAL A 90 12.83 -15.24 9.32
C VAL A 90 14.02 -14.86 8.46
N THR A 91 15.24 -15.10 8.92
CA THR A 91 16.46 -14.82 8.14
C THR A 91 16.55 -15.78 6.95
N GLN A 92 16.28 -17.06 7.15
CA GLN A 92 16.22 -18.06 6.09
C GLN A 92 15.14 -17.71 5.05
N PHE A 93 13.91 -17.41 5.46
CA PHE A 93 12.83 -17.02 4.56
C PHE A 93 13.13 -15.74 3.78
N ARG A 94 13.84 -14.78 4.39
CA ARG A 94 14.31 -13.60 3.67
C ARG A 94 15.34 -13.97 2.61
N ALA A 95 16.32 -14.82 2.95
CA ALA A 95 17.32 -15.29 1.99
C ALA A 95 16.67 -16.05 0.82
N GLU A 96 15.76 -16.99 1.10
CA GLU A 96 15.02 -17.74 0.07
C GLU A 96 14.15 -16.84 -0.80
N ARG A 97 13.49 -15.83 -0.20
CA ARG A 97 12.72 -14.83 -0.95
C ARG A 97 13.63 -14.01 -1.85
N ASP A 98 14.76 -13.54 -1.35
CA ASP A 98 15.69 -12.70 -2.09
C ASP A 98 16.34 -13.48 -3.24
N GLU A 99 16.70 -14.76 -3.03
CA GLU A 99 17.14 -15.70 -4.08
C GLU A 99 16.05 -15.91 -5.14
N ALA A 100 14.80 -16.12 -4.73
CA ALA A 100 13.68 -16.28 -5.66
C ALA A 100 13.42 -15.01 -6.49
N LEU A 101 13.57 -13.82 -5.88
CA LEU A 101 13.46 -12.54 -6.59
C LEU A 101 14.61 -12.35 -7.58
N GLU A 102 15.84 -12.70 -7.21
CA GLU A 102 16.98 -12.65 -8.11
C GLU A 102 16.80 -13.59 -9.30
N LEU A 103 16.36 -14.84 -9.06
CA LEU A 103 16.06 -15.80 -10.11
C LEU A 103 14.94 -15.30 -11.04
N ALA A 104 13.87 -14.71 -10.48
CA ALA A 104 12.78 -14.14 -11.27
C ALA A 104 13.24 -12.95 -12.13
N ASN A 105 14.11 -12.10 -11.60
CA ASN A 105 14.73 -11.00 -12.35
C ASN A 105 15.62 -11.53 -13.47
N CYS A 106 16.44 -12.55 -13.22
CA CYS A 106 17.25 -13.21 -14.24
C CYS A 106 16.37 -13.79 -15.37
N ARG A 107 15.30 -14.52 -15.03
CA ARG A 107 14.34 -15.04 -16.03
C ARG A 107 13.65 -13.93 -16.83
N THR A 108 13.31 -12.82 -16.17
CA THR A 108 12.72 -11.66 -16.85
C THR A 108 13.71 -11.03 -17.83
N ALA A 109 14.98 -10.91 -17.44
CA ALA A 109 16.04 -10.42 -18.33
C ALA A 109 16.26 -11.35 -19.53
N GLU A 110 16.29 -12.68 -19.31
CA GLU A 110 16.36 -13.68 -20.38
C GLU A 110 15.18 -13.55 -21.36
N LEU A 111 13.95 -13.39 -20.85
CA LEU A 111 12.76 -13.21 -21.69
C LEU A 111 12.79 -11.92 -22.50
N LEU A 112 13.29 -10.82 -21.93
CA LEU A 112 13.47 -9.56 -22.64
C LEU A 112 14.52 -9.70 -23.75
N SER A 113 15.66 -10.33 -23.46
CA SER A 113 16.70 -10.62 -24.45
C SER A 113 16.14 -11.48 -25.61
N ALA A 114 15.43 -12.57 -25.29
CA ALA A 114 14.80 -13.41 -26.32
C ALA A 114 13.77 -12.65 -27.16
N ARG A 115 13.02 -11.72 -26.55
CA ARG A 115 12.05 -10.88 -27.24
C ARG A 115 12.74 -9.89 -28.21
N GLU A 116 13.88 -9.33 -27.83
CA GLU A 116 14.70 -8.48 -28.70
C GLU A 116 15.29 -9.26 -29.88
N GLU A 117 15.78 -10.49 -29.64
CA GLU A 117 16.23 -11.39 -30.71
C GLU A 117 15.11 -11.71 -31.71
N LEU A 118 13.91 -12.03 -31.22
CA LEU A 118 12.74 -12.27 -32.07
C LEU A 118 12.35 -11.03 -32.89
N TYR A 119 12.48 -9.83 -32.29
CA TYR A 119 12.26 -8.58 -33.02
C TYR A 119 13.27 -8.41 -34.16
N HIS A 120 14.55 -8.68 -33.92
CA HIS A 120 15.58 -8.63 -34.95
C HIS A 120 15.36 -9.66 -36.07
N ILE A 121 15.02 -10.90 -35.73
CA ILE A 121 14.70 -11.93 -36.73
C ILE A 121 13.49 -11.51 -37.58
N ARG A 122 12.45 -10.95 -36.94
CA ARG A 122 11.26 -10.45 -37.66
C ARG A 122 11.61 -9.34 -38.64
N GLU A 123 12.51 -8.44 -38.26
CA GLU A 123 12.93 -7.35 -39.14
C GLU A 123 13.80 -7.84 -40.30
N GLN A 124 14.67 -8.83 -40.06
CA GLN A 124 15.42 -9.50 -41.13
C GLN A 124 14.49 -10.21 -42.13
N LEU A 125 13.46 -10.91 -41.64
CA LEU A 125 12.48 -11.56 -42.50
C LEU A 125 11.68 -10.55 -43.33
N ARG A 126 11.31 -9.40 -42.76
CA ARG A 126 10.67 -8.31 -43.52
C ARG A 126 11.58 -7.77 -44.61
N ALA A 127 12.86 -7.53 -44.31
CA ALA A 127 13.82 -7.06 -45.31
C ALA A 127 14.01 -8.07 -46.46
N LEU A 128 14.08 -9.37 -46.14
CA LEU A 128 14.12 -10.44 -47.14
C LEU A 128 12.84 -10.50 -47.98
N GLN A 129 11.67 -10.32 -47.36
CA GLN A 129 10.40 -10.28 -48.08
C GLN A 129 10.35 -9.09 -49.05
N THR A 130 10.75 -7.89 -48.62
CA THR A 130 10.81 -6.71 -49.49
C THR A 130 11.75 -6.95 -50.68
N ALA A 131 12.94 -7.50 -50.45
CA ALA A 131 13.88 -7.81 -51.52
C ALA A 131 13.33 -8.87 -52.50
N PHE A 132 12.59 -9.86 -52.00
CA PHE A 132 11.91 -10.85 -52.85
C PHE A 132 10.82 -10.20 -53.71
N ASP A 133 10.00 -9.33 -53.12
CA ASP A 133 8.93 -8.62 -53.82
C ASP A 133 9.49 -7.72 -54.93
N GLU A 134 10.62 -7.04 -54.69
CA GLU A 134 11.35 -6.25 -55.70
C GLU A 134 11.83 -7.11 -56.89
N VAL A 135 12.33 -8.32 -56.63
CA VAL A 135 12.76 -9.26 -57.69
C VAL A 135 11.55 -9.75 -58.50
N VAL A 136 10.42 -10.04 -57.84
CA VAL A 136 9.18 -10.44 -58.50
C VAL A 136 8.60 -9.31 -59.35
N GLU A 137 8.59 -8.08 -58.84
CA GLU A 137 8.16 -6.89 -59.59
C GLU A 137 9.04 -6.66 -60.83
N PHE A 138 10.36 -6.78 -60.67
CA PHE A 138 11.30 -6.70 -61.79
C PHE A 138 11.03 -7.78 -62.85
N ALA A 139 10.85 -9.05 -62.43
CA ALA A 139 10.60 -10.16 -63.34
C ALA A 139 9.26 -10.06 -64.08
N THR A 140 8.24 -9.46 -63.46
CA THR A 140 6.91 -9.28 -64.07
C THR A 140 6.83 -8.06 -64.98
N SER A 141 7.64 -7.02 -64.72
CA SER A 141 7.82 -5.86 -65.60
C SER A 141 8.57 -6.21 -66.90
N GLU A 142 9.32 -7.31 -66.91
CA GLU A 142 10.22 -7.74 -67.99
C GLU A 142 9.54 -8.36 -69.22
N LYS A 143 8.36 -7.85 -69.60
CA LYS A 143 7.77 -8.11 -70.91
C LYS A 143 8.44 -7.30 -72.05
N ALA A 144 9.61 -6.69 -71.81
CA ALA A 144 10.17 -5.68 -72.71
C ALA A 144 11.61 -5.85 -73.21
N ILE A 145 12.55 -6.56 -72.56
CA ILE A 145 13.95 -6.55 -73.06
C ILE A 145 14.65 -7.91 -72.90
N SER A 146 14.73 -8.63 -74.02
CA SER A 146 15.56 -9.82 -74.21
C SER A 146 17.02 -9.39 -74.41
N GLY A 147 17.93 -9.68 -73.47
CA GLY A 147 19.36 -9.52 -73.78
C GLY A 147 20.40 -9.87 -72.71
N ASP A 148 20.21 -9.54 -71.43
CA ASP A 148 21.36 -9.55 -70.50
C ASP A 148 20.96 -9.89 -69.05
N ARG A 149 20.50 -11.13 -68.85
CA ARG A 149 19.77 -11.56 -67.64
C ARG A 149 20.64 -12.25 -66.57
N MET A 150 21.92 -12.49 -66.87
CA MET A 150 22.78 -13.34 -66.02
C MET A 150 23.64 -12.54 -65.04
N THR A 151 23.96 -11.29 -65.36
CA THR A 151 24.82 -10.39 -64.57
C THR A 151 24.12 -9.75 -63.36
N LEU A 152 22.78 -9.64 -63.36
CA LEU A 152 22.03 -9.05 -62.25
C LEU A 152 21.90 -10.00 -61.04
N LEU A 153 21.66 -11.30 -61.29
CA LEU A 153 21.53 -12.32 -60.25
C LEU A 153 22.84 -12.51 -59.47
N GLU A 154 23.98 -12.39 -60.16
CA GLU A 154 25.30 -12.52 -59.54
C GLU A 154 25.61 -11.34 -58.59
N ASN A 155 25.16 -10.13 -58.93
CA ASN A 155 25.33 -8.94 -58.10
C ASN A 155 24.44 -8.92 -56.84
N ILE A 156 23.23 -9.49 -56.91
CA ILE A 156 22.33 -9.58 -55.73
C ILE A 156 22.85 -10.62 -54.73
N LEU A 157 23.37 -11.75 -55.21
CA LEU A 157 23.94 -12.79 -54.35
C LEU A 157 25.27 -12.38 -53.71
N LEU A 158 26.10 -11.58 -54.39
CA LEU A 158 27.41 -11.15 -53.88
C LEU A 158 27.38 -9.81 -53.13
N GLY A 159 26.37 -8.95 -53.34
CA GLY A 159 26.28 -7.62 -52.74
C GLY A 159 25.97 -7.59 -51.24
N SER A 160 25.42 -8.67 -50.68
CA SER A 160 24.97 -8.72 -49.28
C SER A 160 26.11 -8.87 -48.25
N SER A 161 27.36 -9.10 -48.69
CA SER A 161 28.49 -9.34 -47.78
C SER A 161 29.33 -8.10 -47.42
N SER A 162 29.09 -6.93 -48.04
CA SER A 162 29.99 -5.77 -47.93
C SER A 162 29.49 -4.62 -47.04
N ALA A 163 28.24 -4.65 -46.56
CA ALA A 163 27.64 -3.56 -45.77
C ALA A 163 27.86 -3.69 -44.25
N ARG A 164 29.02 -4.19 -43.81
CA ARG A 164 29.38 -4.29 -42.38
C ARG A 164 30.73 -3.64 -42.07
N GLN A 165 30.96 -2.41 -42.55
CA GLN A 165 32.10 -1.61 -42.11
C GLN A 165 31.81 -0.11 -42.30
N ARG A 166 31.44 0.57 -41.20
CA ARG A 166 31.85 1.93 -40.77
C ARG A 166 30.77 2.60 -39.92
N THR A 167 30.96 2.55 -38.60
CA THR A 167 30.90 3.72 -37.70
C THR A 167 31.64 3.36 -36.41
N ALA A 168 32.79 4.00 -36.19
CA ALA A 168 33.48 4.15 -34.91
C ALA A 168 32.79 5.31 -34.13
N THR A 169 32.83 5.55 -32.82
CA THR A 169 33.71 5.21 -31.68
C THR A 169 32.93 5.51 -30.39
N SER A 170 32.91 4.62 -29.40
CA SER A 170 32.90 5.01 -27.97
C SER A 170 33.35 3.81 -27.12
N THR A 171 34.35 4.07 -26.30
CA THR A 171 35.20 3.12 -25.59
C THR A 171 34.53 2.66 -24.31
N PHE A 172 34.33 1.35 -24.13
CA PHE A 172 34.39 0.70 -22.83
C PHE A 172 34.94 -0.72 -23.03
N GLU A 173 36.10 -0.99 -22.44
CA GLU A 173 36.73 -2.30 -22.40
C GLU A 173 35.85 -3.27 -21.61
N THR A 174 35.51 -4.41 -22.20
CA THR A 174 35.21 -5.61 -21.42
C THR A 174 35.77 -6.81 -22.15
N ARG A 175 36.78 -7.38 -21.51
CA ARG A 175 37.58 -8.53 -21.95
C ARG A 175 36.75 -9.79 -21.74
N SER A 176 36.36 -10.47 -22.82
CA SER A 176 35.80 -11.83 -22.77
C SER A 176 36.75 -12.83 -23.44
N PRO A 177 37.08 -13.97 -22.79
CA PRO A 177 37.94 -14.99 -23.36
C PRO A 177 37.14 -16.00 -24.20
N ARG A 178 37.76 -16.47 -25.29
CA ARG A 178 37.34 -17.69 -26.00
C ARG A 178 37.49 -18.89 -25.06
N ILE A 179 36.43 -19.69 -24.92
CA ILE A 179 36.52 -21.05 -24.38
C ILE A 179 35.86 -22.01 -25.39
N LEU A 180 36.67 -22.96 -25.86
CA LEU A 180 36.25 -24.14 -26.62
C LEU A 180 35.41 -25.09 -25.74
N PRO A 181 34.53 -25.91 -26.33
CA PRO A 181 33.75 -26.88 -25.55
C PRO A 181 34.65 -28.02 -25.05
N THR A 182 34.66 -28.23 -23.74
CA THR A 182 35.30 -29.39 -23.07
C THR A 182 34.19 -30.34 -22.61
N PRO A 183 34.35 -31.68 -22.69
CA PRO A 183 33.26 -32.62 -22.41
C PRO A 183 32.93 -32.73 -20.91
N LEU A 184 31.67 -33.04 -20.63
CA LEU A 184 31.06 -33.17 -19.30
C LEU A 184 31.76 -34.26 -18.45
N PRO A 185 32.07 -34.00 -17.17
CA PRO A 185 32.45 -35.04 -16.22
C PRO A 185 31.21 -35.64 -15.51
N THR A 186 31.25 -36.96 -15.35
CA THR A 186 30.32 -37.80 -14.60
C THR A 186 30.24 -37.39 -13.12
N PRO A 187 29.05 -37.42 -12.47
CA PRO A 187 28.93 -37.02 -11.07
C PRO A 187 29.54 -38.06 -10.10
N PRO A 188 30.19 -37.63 -9.00
CA PRO A 188 30.67 -38.53 -7.97
C PRO A 188 29.55 -38.99 -7.04
N ALA A 189 29.72 -40.21 -6.54
CA ALA A 189 28.83 -40.90 -5.61
C ALA A 189 28.66 -40.16 -4.27
N SER A 190 27.45 -40.28 -3.72
CA SER A 190 27.03 -39.74 -2.42
C SER A 190 27.93 -40.21 -1.25
N PRO A 191 28.26 -39.34 -0.28
CA PRO A 191 28.95 -39.77 0.93
C PRO A 191 27.95 -40.36 1.96
N PRO A 192 28.40 -41.28 2.83
CA PRO A 192 27.54 -42.01 3.75
C PRO A 192 27.19 -41.19 5.02
N HIS A 193 26.03 -41.51 5.56
CA HIS A 193 25.54 -41.10 6.88
C HIS A 193 26.56 -41.38 8.00
N VAL A 194 26.76 -40.41 8.89
CA VAL A 194 27.36 -40.62 10.22
C VAL A 194 26.55 -39.85 11.28
N PRO A 195 26.33 -40.42 12.48
CA PRO A 195 25.23 -40.04 13.37
C PRO A 195 25.58 -38.96 14.40
N LEU A 196 24.54 -38.27 14.84
CA LEU A 196 24.49 -37.35 15.97
C LEU A 196 24.88 -38.04 17.29
N HIS A 197 25.90 -37.53 17.99
CA HIS A 197 25.96 -37.58 19.45
C HIS A 197 26.92 -36.52 20.03
N SER A 198 26.50 -35.95 21.18
CA SER A 198 27.32 -35.54 22.33
C SER A 198 27.94 -34.12 22.40
N SER A 199 27.21 -33.22 23.08
CA SER A 199 27.52 -32.58 24.38
C SER A 199 28.88 -31.89 24.72
N PHE A 200 28.74 -30.66 25.26
CA PHE A 200 29.59 -29.87 26.21
C PHE A 200 30.83 -29.10 25.69
N PRO A 201 31.41 -28.13 26.45
CA PRO A 201 30.85 -27.01 27.24
C PRO A 201 31.53 -25.64 26.97
N LEU A 202 31.07 -24.59 27.67
CA LEU A 202 31.65 -23.23 27.79
C LEU A 202 33.17 -23.20 28.04
N SER A 203 33.87 -22.23 27.43
CA SER A 203 34.91 -21.38 28.07
C SER A 203 35.37 -20.25 27.13
N SER A 204 35.36 -19.01 27.63
CA SER A 204 36.18 -17.85 27.19
C SER A 204 37.52 -17.85 28.00
N PRO A 205 38.50 -16.93 27.87
CA PRO A 205 38.52 -15.62 27.18
C PRO A 205 39.86 -15.25 26.45
N GLU A 206 40.01 -13.96 26.13
CA GLU A 206 41.20 -13.21 25.64
C GLU A 206 41.48 -13.32 24.14
N SER A 207 41.49 -12.24 23.35
CA SER A 207 42.44 -11.13 23.46
C SER A 207 42.11 -10.00 22.46
N SER A 208 42.41 -8.76 22.85
CA SER A 208 42.31 -7.52 22.04
C SER A 208 43.27 -7.51 20.83
N PRO A 209 43.04 -6.63 19.84
CA PRO A 209 44.08 -5.61 19.61
C PRO A 209 43.59 -4.20 19.19
N VAL A 210 44.33 -3.22 19.74
CA VAL A 210 44.98 -2.07 19.09
C VAL A 210 44.12 -1.10 18.24
N VAL A 211 43.91 0.09 18.82
CA VAL A 211 43.45 1.32 18.17
C VAL A 211 44.64 2.06 17.55
N ALA A 212 44.52 2.48 16.29
CA ALA A 212 45.43 3.42 15.63
C ALA A 212 44.76 4.81 15.44
N PRO A 213 45.52 5.92 15.46
CA PRO A 213 44.97 7.26 15.61
C PRO A 213 44.68 7.97 14.27
N LEU A 214 43.64 8.83 14.27
CA LEU A 214 43.36 9.80 13.20
C LEU A 214 44.37 10.98 13.23
N PRO A 215 44.70 11.56 12.07
CA PRO A 215 45.39 12.84 12.01
C PRO A 215 44.41 14.03 11.94
N SER A 216 44.76 15.06 12.70
CA SER A 216 44.18 16.41 12.71
C SER A 216 44.71 17.24 11.54
N ALA A 217 43.85 18.06 10.92
CA ALA A 217 44.28 19.15 10.05
C ALA A 217 43.50 20.44 10.41
N SER A 218 44.27 21.41 10.91
CA SER A 218 44.08 22.87 10.91
C SER A 218 43.92 23.42 9.48
N SER A 219 43.44 24.62 9.13
CA SER A 219 42.91 25.81 9.81
C SER A 219 42.61 26.89 8.73
N SER A 220 41.58 27.72 8.96
CA SER A 220 41.48 29.17 8.59
C SER A 220 41.16 29.58 7.13
N PRO A 221 40.76 30.85 6.85
CA PRO A 221 39.70 31.68 7.48
C PRO A 221 38.76 32.36 6.45
N TYR A 222 37.59 32.85 6.89
CA TYR A 222 37.02 34.12 6.41
C TYR A 222 36.12 34.74 7.49
N THR A 223 36.51 35.93 7.95
CA THR A 223 35.79 36.88 8.82
C THR A 223 34.97 37.84 7.94
N ALA A 224 33.67 38.02 8.24
CA ALA A 224 33.06 39.18 8.90
C ALA A 224 32.42 40.21 7.94
N PHE A 225 31.13 40.53 8.15
CA PHE A 225 30.67 41.89 8.49
C PHE A 225 29.23 41.94 9.02
N LEU A 226 29.00 42.90 9.92
CA LEU A 226 27.91 43.13 10.87
C LEU A 226 26.76 44.04 10.35
N LYS A 227 25.59 43.96 11.03
CA LYS A 227 24.81 45.05 11.70
C LYS A 227 23.39 44.52 12.03
N SER A 228 22.92 44.33 13.27
CA SER A 228 22.74 45.16 14.49
C SER A 228 21.53 46.12 14.46
N SER A 229 20.56 45.90 15.38
CA SER A 229 19.70 46.87 16.10
C SER A 229 18.95 46.10 17.24
N SER A 230 19.40 46.15 18.50
CA SER A 230 18.93 47.01 19.64
C SER A 230 17.45 46.76 20.04
N VAL A 231 17.12 46.02 21.10
CA VAL A 231 17.17 46.29 22.57
C VAL A 231 16.34 47.50 23.02
N SER A 232 15.36 47.25 23.89
CA SER A 232 14.89 48.16 24.93
C SER A 232 14.36 47.33 26.11
N THR A 233 15.11 47.35 27.20
CA THR A 233 14.76 46.92 28.56
C THR A 233 14.39 48.15 29.39
N LEU A 234 13.44 47.99 30.32
CA LEU A 234 13.33 48.81 31.54
C LEU A 234 12.98 47.88 32.70
N ASP A 235 13.94 47.74 33.63
CA ASP A 235 13.75 47.49 35.06
C ASP A 235 12.96 48.69 35.69
N GLU A 236 12.46 48.74 36.93
CA GLU A 236 12.92 48.19 38.20
C GLU A 236 11.90 48.55 39.33
N LEU A 237 12.06 47.92 40.50
CA LEU A 237 11.61 48.27 41.88
C LEU A 237 10.19 47.81 42.28
N ASP A 238 9.93 47.20 43.45
CA ASP A 238 10.70 47.22 44.70
C ASP A 238 10.42 46.04 45.63
N LYS A 239 11.34 45.85 46.57
CA LYS A 239 11.51 44.75 47.52
C LYS A 239 11.23 45.25 48.93
N CYS A 240 10.43 44.54 49.75
CA CYS A 240 10.62 44.59 51.21
C CYS A 240 10.05 43.39 51.98
N SER A 241 10.83 43.01 52.99
CA SER A 241 10.73 41.85 53.86
C SER A 241 9.76 42.01 55.04
N SER A 242 9.36 40.86 55.59
CA SER A 242 9.24 40.51 57.02
C SER A 242 8.35 41.36 57.95
N ALA A 243 7.32 40.73 58.53
CA ALA A 243 7.24 40.40 59.97
C ALA A 243 5.80 39.97 60.35
N SER A 244 5.69 38.87 61.09
CA SER A 244 4.57 38.61 62.01
C SER A 244 4.81 39.41 63.31
N PRO A 245 3.75 39.83 64.05
CA PRO A 245 3.22 38.94 65.09
C PRO A 245 1.69 39.03 65.35
N ALA A 246 1.15 37.88 65.75
CA ALA A 246 0.20 37.61 66.82
C ALA A 246 -1.06 38.49 67.07
N GLN A 247 -2.18 37.74 67.11
CA GLN A 247 -3.35 37.85 68.00
C GLN A 247 -4.41 38.93 67.74
N GLY A 248 -5.64 38.46 67.52
CA GLY A 248 -6.86 39.25 67.50
C GLY A 248 -8.06 38.36 67.17
N THR A 249 -8.66 37.78 68.20
CA THR A 249 -9.90 37.02 68.19
C THR A 249 -11.08 37.83 67.66
N THR A 250 -11.83 37.31 66.68
CA THR A 250 -13.28 37.53 66.61
C THR A 250 -13.98 36.42 65.86
N ASP A 251 -14.84 35.76 66.63
CA ASP A 251 -15.87 34.79 66.35
C ASP A 251 -16.97 35.38 65.43
N LEU A 252 -17.25 34.73 64.29
CA LEU A 252 -18.49 34.89 63.52
C LEU A 252 -18.73 33.63 62.64
N SER A 253 -19.48 32.71 63.22
CA SER A 253 -20.63 31.99 62.64
C SER A 253 -20.53 31.49 61.19
N GLN A 254 -20.32 30.17 61.06
CA GLN A 254 -20.73 29.35 59.91
C GLN A 254 -22.26 29.39 59.71
N PRO A 255 -22.74 29.31 58.47
CA PRO A 255 -23.85 28.44 58.12
C PRO A 255 -23.32 27.15 57.48
N SER A 256 -23.62 26.06 58.15
CA SER A 256 -23.56 24.68 57.68
C SER A 256 -24.23 24.56 56.29
N PHE A 257 -23.45 24.22 55.27
CA PHE A 257 -23.99 23.56 54.08
C PHE A 257 -23.75 22.06 54.25
N ALA A 258 -24.85 21.36 54.52
CA ALA A 258 -24.92 19.92 54.51
C ALA A 258 -24.32 19.36 53.21
N ALA A 259 -23.42 18.39 53.38
CA ALA A 259 -22.97 17.53 52.31
C ALA A 259 -24.19 16.80 51.71
N MET A 260 -24.66 17.25 50.55
CA MET A 260 -25.39 16.37 49.66
C MET A 260 -24.36 15.46 49.01
N SER A 261 -24.27 14.23 49.51
CA SER A 261 -23.66 13.12 48.80
C SER A 261 -24.42 12.91 47.48
N GLY A 262 -24.02 13.65 46.45
CA GLY A 262 -24.34 13.31 45.07
C GLY A 262 -23.52 12.09 44.71
N THR A 263 -24.15 10.93 44.70
CA THR A 263 -23.63 9.70 44.12
C THR A 263 -23.21 10.02 42.69
N THR A 264 -21.91 10.11 42.43
CA THR A 264 -21.36 10.09 41.07
C THR A 264 -21.93 8.85 40.39
N PRO A 265 -22.61 8.94 39.24
CA PRO A 265 -23.06 7.75 38.53
C PRO A 265 -21.82 6.93 38.23
N ALA A 266 -21.82 5.69 38.71
CA ALA A 266 -20.73 4.76 38.53
C ALA A 266 -20.35 4.72 37.04
N SER A 267 -19.05 4.62 36.76
CA SER A 267 -18.54 4.45 35.41
C SER A 267 -19.22 3.25 34.74
N ASP A 268 -20.23 3.50 33.90
CA ASP A 268 -20.99 2.53 33.08
C ASP A 268 -20.12 1.99 31.92
N SER A 269 -18.91 1.56 32.25
CA SER A 269 -18.10 0.74 31.37
C SER A 269 -18.47 -0.72 31.64
N PRO A 270 -18.77 -1.53 30.61
CA PRO A 270 -19.00 -2.96 30.81
C PRO A 270 -17.76 -3.57 31.45
N ASP A 271 -17.94 -4.12 32.65
CA ASP A 271 -16.89 -4.74 33.47
C ASP A 271 -16.69 -6.23 33.15
N SER A 272 -17.56 -6.80 32.31
CA SER A 272 -17.62 -8.22 32.02
C SER A 272 -18.08 -8.49 30.58
N VAL A 273 -17.59 -9.60 30.01
CA VAL A 273 -17.90 -10.00 28.62
C VAL A 273 -19.41 -10.21 28.44
N ALA A 274 -20.11 -10.66 29.49
CA ALA A 274 -21.56 -10.83 29.46
C ALA A 274 -22.30 -9.50 29.24
N LYS A 275 -21.92 -8.42 29.96
CA LYS A 275 -22.52 -7.09 29.76
C LYS A 275 -22.19 -6.53 28.39
N LEU A 276 -20.96 -6.76 27.90
CA LEU A 276 -20.56 -6.31 26.57
C LEU A 276 -21.31 -7.05 25.45
N LYS A 277 -21.54 -8.37 25.60
CA LYS A 277 -22.37 -9.15 24.69
C LYS A 277 -23.80 -8.63 24.65
N GLN A 278 -24.40 -8.42 25.82
CA GLN A 278 -25.73 -7.85 25.91
C GLN A 278 -25.81 -6.49 25.20
N LEU A 279 -24.83 -5.62 25.40
CA LEU A 279 -24.77 -4.32 24.73
C LEU A 279 -24.63 -4.45 23.20
N ILE A 280 -23.87 -5.43 22.71
CA ILE A 280 -23.77 -5.75 21.27
C ILE A 280 -25.10 -6.29 20.73
N ASP A 281 -25.78 -7.16 21.48
CA ASP A 281 -27.08 -7.72 21.08
C ASP A 281 -28.19 -6.67 21.09
N ASP A 282 -28.20 -5.77 22.06
CA ASP A 282 -29.11 -4.61 22.08
C ASP A 282 -28.88 -3.72 20.85
N ALA A 283 -27.61 -3.47 20.51
CA ALA A 283 -27.25 -2.75 19.29
C ALA A 283 -27.70 -3.48 18.00
N ARG A 284 -27.58 -4.82 17.95
CA ARG A 284 -28.10 -5.65 16.84
C ARG A 284 -29.62 -5.54 16.70
N ASN A 285 -30.33 -5.42 17.81
CA ASN A 285 -31.78 -5.28 17.86
C ASN A 285 -32.27 -3.84 17.58
N GLY A 286 -31.36 -2.94 17.19
CA GLY A 286 -31.69 -1.56 16.80
C GLY A 286 -31.71 -0.55 17.95
N ASP A 287 -31.21 -0.89 19.13
CA ASP A 287 -31.04 0.08 20.22
C ASP A 287 -29.93 1.09 19.87
N LYS A 288 -30.34 2.32 19.54
CA LYS A 288 -29.44 3.41 19.11
C LYS A 288 -28.44 3.82 20.20
N PRO A 289 -28.85 4.06 21.47
CA PRO A 289 -27.92 4.25 22.59
C PRO A 289 -26.87 3.13 22.73
N ALA A 290 -27.29 1.86 22.65
CA ALA A 290 -26.36 0.73 22.73
C ALA A 290 -25.37 0.74 21.56
N LEU A 291 -25.85 0.97 20.33
CA LEU A 291 -25.01 1.08 19.13
C LEU A 291 -23.94 2.17 19.25
N LEU A 292 -24.32 3.36 19.69
CA LEU A 292 -23.38 4.46 19.94
C LEU A 292 -22.34 4.07 20.99
N ARG A 293 -22.77 3.42 22.06
CA ARG A 293 -21.88 2.99 23.15
C ARG A 293 -20.89 1.93 22.69
N VAL A 294 -21.34 0.93 21.92
CA VAL A 294 -20.48 -0.11 21.34
C VAL A 294 -19.46 0.51 20.38
N ASN A 295 -19.88 1.43 19.51
CA ASN A 295 -18.96 2.13 18.60
C ASN A 295 -17.90 2.94 19.35
N GLN A 296 -18.26 3.65 20.42
CA GLN A 296 -17.30 4.36 21.28
C GLN A 296 -16.27 3.41 21.90
N LEU A 297 -16.74 2.30 22.49
CA LEU A 297 -15.87 1.29 23.09
C LEU A 297 -14.96 0.63 22.03
N TYR A 298 -15.50 0.37 20.84
CA TYR A 298 -14.79 -0.23 19.72
C TYR A 298 -13.69 0.70 19.19
N MET A 299 -13.97 2.01 19.04
CA MET A 299 -12.95 3.00 18.69
C MET A 299 -11.85 3.11 19.76
N GLY A 300 -12.23 3.13 21.05
CA GLY A 300 -11.26 3.12 22.15
C GLY A 300 -10.37 1.86 22.16
N ALA A 301 -10.96 0.70 21.85
CA ALA A 301 -10.24 -0.56 21.71
C ALA A 301 -9.20 -0.53 20.57
N HIS A 302 -9.54 0.09 19.42
CA HIS A 302 -8.60 0.24 18.29
C HIS A 302 -7.46 1.21 18.57
N LEU A 303 -7.70 2.25 19.36
CA LEU A 303 -6.68 3.21 19.79
C LEU A 303 -5.73 2.63 20.87
N THR A 304 -6.13 1.56 21.56
CA THR A 304 -5.31 0.91 22.59
C THR A 304 -4.22 0.05 21.91
N PRO A 305 -2.92 0.25 22.24
CA PRO A 305 -1.82 -0.58 21.73
C PRO A 305 -2.10 -2.07 21.97
N LEU A 306 -1.73 -2.93 21.02
CA LEU A 306 -2.10 -4.35 21.05
C LEU A 306 -1.64 -5.07 22.35
N THR A 307 -0.50 -4.67 22.90
CA THR A 307 0.06 -5.21 24.15
C THR A 307 -0.74 -4.84 25.39
N ASP A 308 -1.54 -3.77 25.29
CA ASP A 308 -2.22 -3.15 26.42
C ASP A 308 -3.75 -3.37 26.34
N ARG A 309 -4.21 -4.11 25.31
CA ARG A 309 -5.63 -4.40 25.13
C ARG A 309 -6.12 -5.35 26.20
N THR A 310 -7.22 -4.98 26.83
CA THR A 310 -7.95 -5.86 27.73
C THR A 310 -8.64 -6.99 26.96
N SER A 311 -8.94 -8.10 27.65
CA SER A 311 -9.71 -9.21 27.06
C SER A 311 -11.08 -8.76 26.52
N LEU A 312 -11.71 -7.78 27.20
CA LEU A 312 -12.95 -7.13 26.75
C LEU A 312 -12.78 -6.40 25.42
N GLN A 313 -11.70 -5.62 25.26
CA GLN A 313 -11.42 -4.89 24.02
C GLN A 313 -11.12 -5.85 22.87
N CYS A 314 -10.36 -6.92 23.10
CA CYS A 314 -10.11 -7.94 22.09
C CYS A 314 -11.41 -8.62 21.64
N PHE A 315 -12.24 -9.04 22.60
CA PHE A 315 -13.56 -9.62 22.34
C PHE A 315 -14.46 -8.66 21.56
N LEU A 316 -14.49 -7.38 21.94
CA LEU A 316 -15.27 -6.36 21.25
C LEU A 316 -14.85 -6.19 19.78
N ILE A 317 -13.55 -6.18 19.51
CA ILE A 317 -13.05 -5.97 18.14
C ILE A 317 -13.44 -7.14 17.24
N GLU A 318 -13.35 -8.37 17.75
CA GLU A 318 -13.68 -9.59 17.02
C GLU A 318 -15.18 -9.66 16.72
N GLU A 319 -16.03 -9.61 17.75
CA GLU A 319 -17.49 -9.78 17.58
C GLU A 319 -18.13 -8.60 16.85
N TRP A 320 -17.70 -7.36 17.10
CA TRP A 320 -18.35 -6.20 16.48
C TRP A 320 -18.04 -6.07 14.98
N GLN A 321 -16.91 -6.60 14.50
CA GLN A 321 -16.57 -6.60 13.08
C GLN A 321 -17.55 -7.44 12.25
N ASP A 322 -17.90 -8.62 12.74
CA ASP A 322 -18.87 -9.51 12.09
C ASP A 322 -20.28 -8.90 12.09
N VAL A 323 -20.63 -8.21 13.16
CA VAL A 323 -21.92 -7.50 13.29
C VAL A 323 -22.01 -6.34 12.33
N ARG A 324 -20.96 -5.52 12.24
CA ARG A 324 -20.95 -4.38 11.32
C ARG A 324 -21.12 -4.85 9.88
N ALA A 325 -20.43 -5.92 9.48
CA ALA A 325 -20.59 -6.54 8.17
C ALA A 325 -22.02 -7.05 7.93
N SER A 326 -22.64 -7.63 8.95
CA SER A 326 -24.02 -8.13 8.90
C SER A 326 -25.06 -7.01 8.82
N ILE A 327 -24.89 -5.93 9.60
CA ILE A 327 -25.73 -4.72 9.55
C ILE A 327 -25.62 -4.07 8.16
N THR A 328 -24.43 -4.03 7.56
CA THR A 328 -24.23 -3.45 6.22
C THR A 328 -24.73 -4.33 5.08
N SER A 329 -24.92 -5.64 5.29
CA SER A 329 -25.28 -6.61 4.22
C SER A 329 -26.74 -7.05 4.25
N SER A 330 -27.49 -6.75 5.31
CA SER A 330 -28.87 -7.24 5.51
C SER A 330 -29.97 -6.24 5.16
N THR A 331 -29.70 -5.21 4.35
CA THR A 331 -30.78 -4.41 3.73
C THR A 331 -31.59 -5.28 2.75
N PRO A 332 -32.88 -5.58 3.02
CA PRO A 332 -33.71 -6.32 2.10
C PRO A 332 -34.26 -5.39 1.02
N THR A 333 -33.91 -5.65 -0.24
CA THR A 333 -34.59 -5.08 -1.39
C THR A 333 -36.01 -5.64 -1.45
N SER A 334 -37.01 -4.88 -0.97
CA SER A 334 -38.41 -5.06 -1.37
C SER A 334 -39.13 -3.71 -1.50
N PRO A 335 -40.02 -3.57 -2.50
CA PRO A 335 -40.58 -2.28 -2.88
C PRO A 335 -41.85 -2.00 -2.08
N GLY A 336 -41.81 -1.02 -1.17
CA GLY A 336 -43.02 -0.56 -0.49
C GLY A 336 -42.76 0.44 0.62
N ALA A 337 -42.99 1.73 0.31
CA ALA A 337 -43.15 2.86 1.23
C ALA A 337 -41.94 3.17 2.15
N ALA A 338 -40.96 3.88 1.58
CA ALA A 338 -39.82 4.47 2.26
C ALA A 338 -40.25 5.55 3.27
N LEU A 339 -39.91 5.35 4.54
CA LEU A 339 -39.49 6.42 5.42
C LEU A 339 -37.97 6.47 5.30
N ASP A 340 -37.45 7.56 4.73
CA ASP A 340 -36.04 7.78 4.41
C ASP A 340 -35.10 7.50 5.59
N GLU A 341 -34.45 6.33 5.63
CA GLU A 341 -33.18 6.23 6.36
C GLU A 341 -32.10 6.90 5.50
N PRO A 342 -31.32 7.84 6.08
CA PRO A 342 -30.28 8.52 5.32
C PRO A 342 -29.20 7.49 4.94
N GLU A 343 -29.10 7.19 3.65
CA GLU A 343 -27.98 6.43 3.11
C GLU A 343 -26.66 7.03 3.61
N THR A 344 -25.76 6.18 4.09
CA THR A 344 -24.44 6.63 4.56
C THR A 344 -23.74 7.35 3.41
N PRO A 345 -23.40 8.64 3.55
CA PRO A 345 -22.82 9.38 2.44
C PRO A 345 -21.51 8.76 1.98
N GLU A 346 -21.37 8.69 0.67
CA GLU A 346 -20.18 8.19 0.01
C GLU A 346 -19.49 9.33 -0.74
N ILE A 347 -18.21 9.51 -0.45
CA ILE A 347 -17.37 10.50 -1.12
C ILE A 347 -16.25 9.80 -1.89
N PHE A 348 -15.88 10.36 -3.03
CA PHE A 348 -14.70 9.94 -3.79
C PHE A 348 -13.73 11.10 -3.89
N VAL A 349 -12.45 10.80 -3.75
CA VAL A 349 -11.37 11.79 -3.84
C VAL A 349 -10.28 11.29 -4.77
N ASP A 350 -9.64 12.23 -5.47
CA ASP A 350 -8.43 11.95 -6.24
C ASP A 350 -7.58 13.22 -6.41
N ALA A 351 -6.31 13.05 -6.78
CA ALA A 351 -5.44 14.13 -7.21
C ALA A 351 -4.51 13.73 -8.34
N SER A 352 -4.27 14.69 -9.23
CA SER A 352 -3.33 14.58 -10.32
C SER A 352 -2.32 15.73 -10.30
N GLY A 353 -1.43 15.77 -11.30
CA GLY A 353 -0.53 16.91 -11.50
C GLY A 353 -1.26 18.23 -11.78
N TRP A 354 -2.51 18.18 -12.26
CA TRP A 354 -3.33 19.35 -12.57
C TRP A 354 -4.04 19.91 -11.34
N GLY A 355 -4.63 19.05 -10.51
CA GLY A 355 -5.52 19.47 -9.45
C GLY A 355 -5.98 18.34 -8.53
N VAL A 356 -6.98 18.64 -7.72
CA VAL A 356 -7.66 17.69 -6.83
C VAL A 356 -9.14 17.63 -7.18
N GLY A 357 -9.70 16.43 -7.18
CA GLY A 357 -11.08 16.13 -7.53
C GLY A 357 -11.84 15.54 -6.34
N PHE A 358 -13.12 15.86 -6.26
CA PHE A 358 -14.03 15.39 -5.22
C PHE A 358 -15.41 15.08 -5.82
N MET A 359 -16.02 13.98 -5.38
CA MET A 359 -17.39 13.61 -5.71
C MET A 359 -18.20 13.31 -4.45
N LEU A 360 -19.46 13.77 -4.42
CA LEU A 360 -20.46 13.42 -3.42
C LEU A 360 -21.84 13.37 -4.09
N ASN A 361 -22.56 12.26 -3.95
CA ASN A 361 -23.91 12.08 -4.50
C ASN A 361 -24.02 12.42 -6.01
N GLY A 362 -23.05 11.96 -6.79
CA GLY A 362 -22.97 12.21 -8.24
C GLY A 362 -22.63 13.66 -8.63
N ARG A 363 -22.41 14.54 -7.65
CA ARG A 363 -21.97 15.92 -7.88
C ARG A 363 -20.47 16.04 -7.68
N TRP A 364 -19.85 16.95 -8.44
CA TRP A 364 -18.41 17.10 -8.47
C TRP A 364 -17.94 18.49 -8.00
N VAL A 365 -16.76 18.53 -7.40
CA VAL A 365 -15.96 19.74 -7.18
C VAL A 365 -14.52 19.43 -7.54
N ALA A 366 -13.82 20.41 -8.10
CA ALA A 366 -12.40 20.32 -8.33
C ALA A 366 -11.72 21.62 -7.93
N TRP A 367 -10.43 21.51 -7.63
CA TRP A 367 -9.56 22.66 -7.40
C TRP A 367 -8.25 22.46 -8.15
N LYS A 368 -7.72 23.55 -8.72
CA LYS A 368 -6.49 23.54 -9.49
C LYS A 368 -5.30 23.71 -8.55
N LEU A 369 -4.27 22.88 -8.74
CA LEU A 369 -3.02 23.03 -8.01
C LEU A 369 -2.19 24.17 -8.63
N LYS A 370 -1.68 25.06 -7.78
CA LYS A 370 -0.90 26.23 -8.20
C LYS A 370 0.53 25.82 -8.62
N PRO A 371 1.18 26.56 -9.54
CA PRO A 371 2.59 26.33 -9.85
C PRO A 371 3.46 26.33 -8.59
N GLY A 372 4.35 25.34 -8.46
CA GLY A 372 5.22 25.20 -7.28
C GLY A 372 4.59 24.44 -6.10
N TRP A 373 3.36 23.92 -6.24
CA TRP A 373 2.74 23.08 -5.19
C TRP A 373 3.62 21.86 -4.86
N LYS A 374 4.22 21.23 -5.87
CA LYS A 374 5.07 20.04 -5.75
C LYS A 374 6.48 20.44 -5.37
N GLY A 375 6.90 20.12 -4.15
CA GLY A 375 8.18 20.53 -3.58
C GLY A 375 8.15 20.49 -2.05
N GLU A 376 9.30 20.62 -1.40
CA GLU A 376 9.41 20.65 0.08
C GLU A 376 8.77 19.43 0.78
N GLY A 377 8.81 18.27 0.11
CA GLY A 377 8.16 17.04 0.60
C GLY A 377 6.67 16.91 0.27
N ARG A 378 6.07 17.83 -0.50
CA ARG A 378 4.73 17.67 -1.08
C ARG A 378 4.82 16.87 -2.38
N ASP A 379 4.07 15.78 -2.46
CA ASP A 379 3.97 14.85 -3.59
C ASP A 379 2.49 14.54 -3.91
N ASN A 380 2.22 13.55 -4.77
CA ASN A 380 0.84 13.18 -5.10
C ASN A 380 0.06 12.72 -3.87
N ASN A 381 0.69 11.95 -2.97
CA ASN A 381 0.08 11.49 -1.73
C ASN A 381 -0.33 12.65 -0.80
N TRP A 382 0.43 13.75 -0.82
CA TRP A 382 0.06 14.99 -0.16
C TRP A 382 -1.15 15.64 -0.83
N ALA A 383 -1.15 15.78 -2.16
CA ALA A 383 -2.25 16.40 -2.90
C ALA A 383 -3.57 15.63 -2.75
N GLU A 384 -3.53 14.30 -2.72
CA GLU A 384 -4.73 13.50 -2.47
C GLU A 384 -5.21 13.59 -1.03
N MET A 385 -4.31 13.70 -0.04
CA MET A 385 -4.72 13.97 1.33
C MET A 385 -5.36 15.36 1.46
N VAL A 386 -4.92 16.33 0.64
CA VAL A 386 -5.59 17.63 0.50
C VAL A 386 -6.97 17.49 -0.14
N ALA A 387 -7.15 16.58 -1.12
CA ALA A 387 -8.46 16.25 -1.68
C ALA A 387 -9.43 15.71 -0.59
N VAL A 388 -8.93 14.89 0.34
CA VAL A 388 -9.70 14.43 1.52
C VAL A 388 -10.12 15.61 2.40
N GLU A 389 -9.18 16.50 2.75
CA GLU A 389 -9.47 17.68 3.58
C GLU A 389 -10.53 18.58 2.92
N LEU A 390 -10.31 19.00 1.67
CA LEU A 390 -11.25 19.85 0.95
C LEU A 390 -12.61 19.18 0.73
N GLY A 391 -12.62 17.88 0.42
CA GLY A 391 -13.84 17.10 0.28
C GLY A 391 -14.68 17.06 1.56
N LEU A 392 -14.05 16.91 2.72
CA LEU A 392 -14.76 16.98 4.01
C LEU A 392 -15.35 18.36 4.28
N HIS A 393 -14.65 19.43 3.92
CA HIS A 393 -15.20 20.77 4.00
C HIS A 393 -16.45 20.94 3.13
N VAL A 394 -16.45 20.38 1.91
CA VAL A 394 -17.64 20.38 1.04
C VAL A 394 -18.78 19.54 1.64
N ALA A 395 -18.48 18.34 2.14
CA ALA A 395 -19.48 17.48 2.77
C ALA A 395 -20.15 18.17 3.97
N VAL A 396 -19.37 18.79 4.86
CA VAL A 396 -19.88 19.55 6.00
C VAL A 396 -20.73 20.74 5.54
N ALA A 397 -20.26 21.49 4.53
CA ALA A 397 -21.02 22.60 3.98
C ALA A 397 -22.36 22.14 3.35
N ALA A 398 -22.44 20.89 2.89
CA ALA A 398 -23.65 20.24 2.41
C ALA A 398 -24.58 19.74 3.53
N GLY A 399 -24.23 19.97 4.81
CA GLY A 399 -25.01 19.53 5.96
C GLY A 399 -24.61 18.16 6.53
N VAL A 400 -23.51 17.55 6.05
CA VAL A 400 -23.02 16.29 6.62
C VAL A 400 -22.32 16.55 7.95
N HIS A 401 -22.88 16.04 9.04
CA HIS A 401 -22.29 16.08 10.37
C HIS A 401 -22.85 14.95 11.24
N SER A 402 -22.16 14.58 12.32
CA SER A 402 -22.63 13.59 13.30
C SER A 402 -23.01 12.23 12.70
N GLN A 403 -22.33 11.83 11.62
CA GLN A 403 -22.61 10.58 10.91
C GLN A 403 -21.34 9.98 10.31
N THR A 404 -21.46 8.74 9.87
CA THR A 404 -20.39 8.04 9.16
C THR A 404 -20.32 8.51 7.71
N ILE A 405 -19.10 8.66 7.17
CA ILE A 405 -18.85 8.90 5.75
C ILE A 405 -17.95 7.78 5.23
N VAL A 406 -18.33 7.15 4.12
CA VAL A 406 -17.44 6.25 3.38
C VAL A 406 -16.63 7.09 2.40
N MET A 407 -15.31 7.12 2.58
CA MET A 407 -14.40 7.81 1.65
C MET A 407 -13.69 6.80 0.78
N ARG A 408 -13.73 7.01 -0.54
CA ARG A 408 -13.08 6.18 -1.54
C ARG A 408 -11.92 6.89 -2.21
N SER A 409 -10.80 6.21 -2.31
CA SER A 409 -9.59 6.66 -3.00
C SER A 409 -8.89 5.46 -3.61
N ASP A 410 -8.28 5.64 -4.78
CA ASP A 410 -7.46 4.63 -5.45
C ASP A 410 -6.00 4.61 -4.99
N ASN A 411 -5.62 5.52 -4.09
CA ASN A 411 -4.30 5.53 -3.50
C ASN A 411 -4.27 4.84 -2.13
N TRP A 412 -3.67 3.66 -2.13
CA TRP A 412 -3.47 2.88 -0.93
C TRP A 412 -2.69 3.61 0.17
N GLY A 413 -1.76 4.50 -0.19
CA GLY A 413 -0.98 5.29 0.76
C GLY A 413 -1.83 6.26 1.59
N VAL A 414 -2.83 6.89 0.96
CA VAL A 414 -3.79 7.78 1.61
C VAL A 414 -4.73 6.97 2.50
N VAL A 415 -5.37 5.93 1.95
CA VAL A 415 -6.26 5.03 2.69
C VAL A 415 -5.58 4.47 3.94
N ARG A 416 -4.36 3.95 3.78
CA ARG A 416 -3.57 3.38 4.88
C ARG A 416 -3.19 4.42 5.94
N SER A 417 -2.93 5.66 5.54
CA SER A 417 -2.56 6.72 6.48
C SER A 417 -3.74 7.13 7.35
N LEU A 418 -4.95 7.19 6.76
CA LEU A 418 -6.20 7.46 7.48
C LEU A 418 -6.57 6.32 8.42
N LEU A 419 -6.55 5.07 7.94
CA LEU A 419 -6.81 3.88 8.79
C LEU A 419 -5.91 3.81 10.02
N LYS A 420 -4.65 4.22 9.87
CA LYS A 420 -3.67 4.18 10.97
C LYS A 420 -3.67 5.41 11.85
N GLY A 421 -4.33 6.50 11.43
CA GLY A 421 -4.21 7.82 12.05
C GLY A 421 -2.79 8.38 12.07
N LYS A 422 -1.86 7.88 11.23
CA LYS A 422 -0.47 8.36 11.16
C LYS A 422 0.18 8.15 9.80
N SER A 423 1.04 9.10 9.40
CA SER A 423 1.89 9.02 8.20
C SER A 423 3.38 9.21 8.53
N ARG A 424 4.25 8.56 7.74
CA ARG A 424 5.71 8.72 7.79
C ARG A 424 6.17 10.02 7.13
N HIS A 425 5.42 10.54 6.16
CA HIS A 425 5.74 11.78 5.46
C HIS A 425 5.27 12.99 6.28
N ALA A 426 6.19 13.91 6.58
CA ALA A 426 5.91 15.02 7.49
C ALA A 426 4.80 15.95 6.97
N THR A 427 4.89 16.35 5.70
CA THR A 427 3.89 17.20 5.03
C THR A 427 2.49 16.56 5.00
N GLN A 428 2.40 15.29 4.62
CA GLN A 428 1.14 14.54 4.62
C GLN A 428 0.58 14.37 6.04
N ARG A 429 1.46 14.18 7.04
CA ARG A 429 1.06 14.07 8.45
C ARG A 429 0.39 15.34 8.96
N GLU A 430 0.85 16.52 8.53
CA GLU A 430 0.21 17.78 8.94
C GLU A 430 -1.21 17.92 8.38
N ILE A 431 -1.45 17.50 7.13
CA ILE A 431 -2.81 17.44 6.57
C ILE A 431 -3.65 16.38 7.29
N LEU A 432 -3.10 15.19 7.56
CA LEU A 432 -3.81 14.13 8.27
C LEU A 432 -4.27 14.57 9.67
N LYS A 433 -3.45 15.31 10.42
CA LYS A 433 -3.85 15.87 11.72
C LYS A 433 -5.05 16.81 11.58
N LYS A 434 -5.07 17.63 10.52
CA LYS A 434 -6.18 18.55 10.22
C LYS A 434 -7.44 17.80 9.86
N VAL A 435 -7.33 16.77 9.01
CA VAL A 435 -8.45 15.87 8.68
C VAL A 435 -9.03 15.24 9.94
N ILE A 436 -8.20 14.65 10.82
CA ILE A 436 -8.66 14.02 12.06
C ILE A 436 -9.33 15.05 12.99
N ALA A 437 -8.72 16.23 13.18
CA ALA A 437 -9.30 17.28 14.01
C ALA A 437 -10.63 17.78 13.45
N PHE A 438 -10.74 17.89 12.12
CA PHE A 438 -11.95 18.33 11.43
C PHE A 438 -13.06 17.29 11.55
N THR A 439 -12.78 16.01 11.30
CA THR A 439 -13.80 14.96 11.48
C THR A 439 -14.27 14.89 12.93
N GLN A 440 -13.37 15.05 13.91
CA GLN A 440 -13.74 15.13 15.32
C GLN A 440 -14.63 16.34 15.64
N SER A 441 -14.35 17.53 15.11
CA SER A 441 -15.15 18.73 15.43
C SER A 441 -16.58 18.66 14.88
N TYR A 442 -16.81 17.88 13.83
CA TYR A 442 -18.14 17.66 13.24
C TYR A 442 -18.75 16.30 13.60
N ASN A 443 -18.12 15.53 14.51
CA ASN A 443 -18.56 14.20 14.91
C ASN A 443 -18.75 13.25 13.70
N ILE A 444 -17.84 13.32 12.73
CA ILE A 444 -17.83 12.49 11.54
C ILE A 444 -16.96 11.26 11.79
N ASP A 445 -17.50 10.06 11.54
CA ASP A 445 -16.73 8.82 11.48
C ASP A 445 -16.32 8.54 10.03
N LEU A 446 -15.05 8.76 9.69
CA LEU A 446 -14.56 8.60 8.32
C LEU A 446 -14.05 7.18 8.10
N ILE A 447 -14.68 6.43 7.21
CA ILE A 447 -14.27 5.08 6.79
C ILE A 447 -13.53 5.17 5.45
N PRO A 448 -12.19 5.15 5.43
CA PRO A 448 -11.44 5.10 4.19
C PRO A 448 -11.50 3.69 3.56
N VAL A 449 -11.81 3.63 2.26
CA VAL A 449 -11.94 2.42 1.45
C VAL A 449 -11.11 2.60 0.18
N TRP A 450 -10.30 1.59 -0.15
CA TRP A 450 -9.58 1.58 -1.41
C TRP A 450 -10.48 1.15 -2.56
N VAL A 451 -10.36 1.80 -3.71
CA VAL A 451 -11.03 1.42 -4.97
C VAL A 451 -10.04 1.36 -6.14
N PRO A 452 -10.28 0.56 -7.18
CA PRO A 452 -9.49 0.64 -8.40
C PRO A 452 -9.62 2.03 -9.07
N THR A 453 -8.54 2.52 -9.69
CA THR A 453 -8.55 3.82 -10.42
C THR A 453 -9.66 3.91 -11.47
N ALA A 454 -9.93 2.81 -12.18
CA ALA A 454 -11.00 2.76 -13.19
C ALA A 454 -12.41 3.00 -12.61
N ASP A 455 -12.58 2.77 -11.30
CA ASP A 455 -13.83 2.91 -10.57
C ASP A 455 -13.86 4.20 -9.74
N ASN A 456 -12.85 5.06 -9.84
CA ASN A 456 -12.77 6.32 -9.10
C ASN A 456 -13.31 7.50 -9.94
N PRO A 457 -14.58 7.92 -9.80
CA PRO A 457 -15.17 9.02 -10.56
C PRO A 457 -14.51 10.39 -10.27
N ALA A 458 -13.70 10.51 -9.23
CA ALA A 458 -12.95 11.74 -8.94
C ALA A 458 -11.70 11.92 -9.83
N ASP A 459 -11.26 10.88 -10.57
CA ASP A 459 -10.07 10.93 -11.42
C ASP A 459 -10.19 11.93 -12.58
N GLN A 460 -11.33 11.97 -13.28
CA GLN A 460 -11.53 12.94 -14.35
C GLN A 460 -11.54 14.40 -13.82
N PRO A 461 -12.32 14.75 -12.78
CA PRO A 461 -12.26 16.09 -12.18
C PRO A 461 -10.86 16.48 -11.69
N SER A 462 -10.10 15.55 -11.11
CA SER A 462 -8.73 15.82 -10.63
C SER A 462 -7.76 16.15 -11.76
N ARG A 463 -8.07 15.77 -13.00
CA ARG A 463 -7.31 16.04 -14.23
C ARG A 463 -7.79 17.26 -15.01
N GLY A 464 -8.79 17.98 -14.51
CA GLY A 464 -9.39 19.11 -15.21
C GLY A 464 -10.37 18.71 -16.31
N VAL A 465 -10.83 17.45 -16.31
CA VAL A 465 -11.88 16.95 -17.21
C VAL A 465 -13.16 16.86 -16.38
N PHE A 466 -14.04 17.84 -16.55
CA PHE A 466 -15.22 17.96 -15.69
C PHE A 466 -16.44 17.28 -16.30
N PRO A 467 -17.27 16.59 -15.49
CA PRO A 467 -18.64 16.26 -15.86
C PRO A 467 -19.47 17.52 -16.16
N SER A 468 -20.72 17.34 -16.58
CA SER A 468 -21.64 18.46 -16.83
C SER A 468 -21.63 19.48 -15.68
N GLU A 469 -21.59 20.78 -16.01
CA GLU A 469 -21.63 21.87 -15.03
C GLU A 469 -22.91 21.83 -14.17
N ALA A 470 -24.01 21.26 -14.69
CA ALA A 470 -25.24 21.03 -13.91
C ALA A 470 -25.05 20.08 -12.73
N LEU A 471 -24.03 19.21 -12.79
CA LEU A 471 -23.63 18.31 -11.71
C LEU A 471 -22.56 18.92 -10.80
N ARG A 472 -22.12 20.16 -11.05
CA ARG A 472 -21.20 20.83 -10.13
C ARG A 472 -21.88 21.02 -8.78
N PHE A 473 -21.11 20.85 -7.71
CA PHE A 473 -21.61 21.10 -6.37
C PHE A 473 -21.99 22.58 -6.22
N PRO A 474 -23.21 22.91 -5.75
CA PRO A 474 -23.70 24.28 -5.78
C PRO A 474 -23.10 25.17 -4.68
N ILE A 475 -22.32 24.58 -3.77
CA ILE A 475 -21.77 25.27 -2.60
C ILE A 475 -20.28 25.49 -2.83
N SER A 476 -19.86 26.76 -2.72
CA SER A 476 -18.46 27.12 -2.65
C SER A 476 -17.99 27.13 -1.19
N ILE A 477 -16.86 26.50 -0.93
CA ILE A 477 -16.22 26.52 0.39
C ILE A 477 -15.09 27.55 0.42
N ALA A 478 -14.90 28.20 1.56
CA ALA A 478 -13.68 28.96 1.80
C ALA A 478 -12.48 28.00 1.88
N LEU A 479 -11.41 28.29 1.15
CA LEU A 479 -10.19 27.50 1.22
C LEU A 479 -9.57 27.64 2.61
N PRO A 480 -9.15 26.53 3.26
CA PRO A 480 -8.34 26.62 4.47
C PRO A 480 -7.06 27.42 4.21
N SER A 481 -6.70 28.32 5.13
CA SER A 481 -5.59 29.26 4.95
C SER A 481 -4.24 28.59 4.66
N HIS A 482 -4.01 27.37 5.16
CA HIS A 482 -2.78 26.62 4.88
C HIS A 482 -2.75 26.00 3.46
N LEU A 483 -3.88 25.96 2.75
CA LEU A 483 -3.98 25.45 1.38
C LEU A 483 -4.00 26.57 0.33
N GLU A 484 -4.34 27.80 0.72
CA GLU A 484 -4.37 28.95 -0.18
C GLU A 484 -3.08 29.14 -1.02
N PRO A 485 -1.86 28.91 -0.51
CA PRO A 485 -0.65 29.05 -1.33
C PRO A 485 -0.54 28.00 -2.45
N TYR A 486 -1.24 26.88 -2.33
CA TYR A 486 -1.02 25.69 -3.16
C TYR A 486 -2.22 25.32 -4.04
N VAL A 487 -3.42 25.78 -3.69
CA VAL A 487 -4.68 25.40 -4.34
C VAL A 487 -5.46 26.65 -4.72
N GLY A 488 -6.16 26.60 -5.85
CA GLY A 488 -7.05 27.64 -6.34
C GLY A 488 -8.33 27.07 -6.98
N PRO A 489 -9.30 27.92 -7.35
CA PRO A 489 -10.51 27.47 -8.03
C PRO A 489 -10.20 26.76 -9.36
N ALA A 490 -10.91 25.67 -9.66
CA ALA A 490 -10.76 24.91 -10.91
C ALA A 490 -11.35 25.63 -12.12
N VAL A 491 -12.49 26.30 -11.91
CA VAL A 491 -13.21 27.07 -12.93
C VAL A 491 -13.11 28.51 -12.48
N GLU A 492 -12.44 29.34 -13.28
CA GLU A 492 -12.46 30.78 -13.09
C GLU A 492 -13.91 31.23 -13.25
N VAL A 493 -14.44 31.94 -12.26
CA VAL A 493 -15.72 32.62 -12.43
C VAL A 493 -15.40 33.75 -13.41
N ASP A 494 -15.72 33.55 -14.69
CA ASP A 494 -15.64 34.63 -15.68
C ASP A 494 -16.34 35.84 -15.08
N GLY A 495 -15.57 36.93 -14.92
CA GLY A 495 -15.93 38.05 -14.08
C GLY A 495 -17.34 38.58 -14.33
N LEU A 496 -18.12 38.61 -13.26
CA LEU A 496 -19.27 39.50 -13.13
C LEU A 496 -18.81 40.93 -12.86
#